data_AF-A0A3D1G0D2-F1
#
_entry.id   AF-A0A3D1G0D2-F1
#
_cell.length_a   1.000
_cell.length_b   1.000
_cell.length_c   1.000
_cell.angle_alpha   90.00
_cell.angle_beta   90.00
_cell.angle_gamma   90.00
#
_symmetry.space_group_name_H-M   'P 1'
#
loop_
_entity.id
_entity.type
_entity.pdbx_description
1 polymer ?
#
loop_
_entity_poly.entity_id
_entity_poly.type
_entity_poly.pdbx_seq_one_letter_code
_entity_poly.pdbx_strand_id
1 'polypeptide(L)'
;KYKPQSMKKVLLALPLVIAACTAPEQTSVTDAFNVNYLDTSVAPCEDFFQHTAGGWIDENPIPETETRWGRFNELIETNKHRLKTILEEVSAGTYEKGTDEQLIGDLFASAMDSLARNEAGLTPLMPYLEEVAGVASLEELFRLMGENKYNGIGAPLSMYVSTDAKNSSAHALYVGQSGIGLPDRDYYLKEDSASLVLQQQYRDHIAKVSALVG
;
A
#
# COMPACT_ATOMS: atom_id res chain seq x y z
N LYS A 1 -4.84 -76.80 53.70
CA LYS A 1 -4.65 -76.41 55.13
C LYS A 1 -3.22 -75.90 55.32
N TYR A 2 -3.01 -74.59 55.30
CA TYR A 2 -1.93 -73.96 56.07
C TYR A 2 -2.33 -72.51 56.33
N LYS A 3 -2.28 -72.13 57.61
CA LYS A 3 -2.57 -70.81 58.16
C LYS A 3 -1.26 -69.99 58.21
N PRO A 4 -1.32 -68.67 58.50
CA PRO A 4 -0.52 -67.63 57.87
C PRO A 4 0.81 -67.38 58.59
N GLN A 5 1.75 -66.71 57.90
CA GLN A 5 2.84 -65.99 58.57
C GLN A 5 2.70 -64.49 58.33
N SER A 6 2.56 -63.79 59.45
CA SER A 6 2.65 -62.34 59.60
C SER A 6 4.10 -61.92 59.42
N MET A 7 4.37 -60.98 58.50
CA MET A 7 5.62 -60.22 58.51
C MET A 7 5.39 -58.74 58.17
N LYS A 8 5.51 -57.95 59.25
CA LYS A 8 6.14 -56.62 59.38
C LYS A 8 5.75 -55.53 58.38
N LYS A 9 5.07 -54.51 58.92
CA LYS A 9 4.88 -53.18 58.31
C LYS A 9 6.26 -52.56 58.00
N VAL A 10 6.57 -52.40 56.73
CA VAL A 10 7.66 -51.54 56.26
C VAL A 10 7.02 -50.25 55.78
N LEU A 11 7.25 -49.16 56.51
CA LEU A 11 6.87 -47.81 56.10
C LEU A 11 7.85 -47.38 54.99
N LEU A 12 7.42 -47.45 53.73
CA LEU A 12 8.11 -46.83 52.61
C LEU A 12 7.55 -45.41 52.44
N ALA A 13 8.31 -44.42 52.91
CA ALA A 13 8.06 -43.02 52.60
C ALA A 13 8.40 -42.76 51.13
N LEU A 14 7.39 -42.50 50.32
CA LEU A 14 7.51 -42.08 48.92
C LEU A 14 7.70 -40.55 48.89
N PRO A 15 8.84 -40.00 48.41
CA PRO A 15 8.92 -38.57 48.22
C PRO A 15 8.06 -38.20 47.01
N LEU A 16 6.99 -37.47 47.27
CA LEU A 16 6.14 -36.85 46.25
C LEU A 16 6.97 -35.74 45.57
N VAL A 17 7.57 -36.03 44.43
CA VAL A 17 8.17 -35.01 43.56
C VAL A 17 7.02 -34.22 42.97
N ILE A 18 6.72 -33.07 43.58
CA ILE A 18 5.84 -32.07 42.99
C ILE A 18 6.62 -31.46 41.83
N ALA A 19 6.42 -31.99 40.62
CA ALA A 19 6.77 -31.28 39.41
C ALA A 19 5.93 -30.00 39.39
N ALA A 20 6.55 -28.88 39.77
CA ALA A 20 5.96 -27.57 39.60
C ALA A 20 5.73 -27.37 38.10
N CYS A 21 4.47 -27.44 37.67
CA CYS A 21 4.08 -26.86 36.39
C CYS A 21 4.41 -25.37 36.48
N THR A 22 5.51 -24.95 35.86
CA THR A 22 5.69 -23.55 35.50
C THR A 22 4.53 -23.20 34.58
N ALA A 23 3.61 -22.38 35.09
CA ALA A 23 2.58 -21.78 34.25
C ALA A 23 3.30 -21.11 33.06
N PRO A 24 2.83 -21.31 31.81
CA PRO A 24 3.36 -20.54 30.70
C PRO A 24 3.25 -19.07 31.07
N GLU A 25 4.35 -18.34 30.88
CA GLU A 25 4.41 -16.89 30.99
C GLU A 25 3.17 -16.32 30.29
N GLN A 26 2.31 -15.61 31.03
CA GLN A 26 1.18 -14.89 30.46
C GLN A 26 1.78 -13.86 29.50
N THR A 27 1.88 -14.24 28.23
CA THR A 27 2.02 -13.30 27.14
C THR A 27 0.88 -12.31 27.32
N SER A 28 1.22 -11.03 27.50
CA SER A 28 0.23 -9.97 27.55
C SER A 28 -0.63 -10.10 26.29
N VAL A 29 -1.86 -10.57 26.47
CA VAL A 29 -2.83 -10.62 25.38
C VAL A 29 -3.13 -9.16 25.09
N THR A 30 -2.52 -8.64 24.03
CA THR A 30 -2.95 -7.35 23.49
C THR A 30 -4.38 -7.57 23.03
N ASP A 31 -5.33 -6.82 23.58
CA ASP A 31 -6.72 -6.95 23.20
C ASP A 31 -6.86 -6.77 21.68
N ALA A 32 -7.40 -7.77 21.00
CA ALA A 32 -7.57 -7.73 19.54
C ALA A 32 -8.54 -6.61 19.12
N PHE A 33 -9.45 -6.24 20.02
CA PHE A 33 -10.44 -5.20 19.83
C PHE A 33 -10.54 -4.34 21.09
N ASN A 34 -10.39 -3.03 20.94
CA ASN A 34 -10.58 -2.10 22.05
C ASN A 34 -12.08 -1.85 22.23
N VAL A 35 -12.65 -2.44 23.28
CA VAL A 35 -14.08 -2.34 23.61
C VAL A 35 -14.53 -0.91 23.92
N ASN A 36 -13.61 0.01 24.19
CA ASN A 36 -13.94 1.42 24.41
C ASN A 36 -14.41 2.11 23.12
N TYR A 37 -14.16 1.54 21.94
CA TYR A 37 -14.66 2.07 20.68
C TYR A 37 -16.11 1.67 20.35
N LEU A 38 -16.76 0.87 21.20
CA LEU A 38 -18.16 0.51 21.02
C LEU A 38 -19.06 1.72 21.24
N ASP A 39 -19.92 2.02 20.26
CA ASP A 39 -21.04 2.92 20.43
C ASP A 39 -22.24 2.13 20.98
N THR A 40 -22.30 2.05 22.30
CA THR A 40 -23.39 1.34 23.00
C THR A 40 -24.74 2.06 22.95
N SER A 41 -24.81 3.26 22.37
CA SER A 41 -26.08 3.96 22.15
C SER A 41 -26.88 3.38 20.97
N VAL A 42 -26.22 2.67 20.06
CA VAL A 42 -26.82 2.00 18.91
C VAL A 42 -26.87 0.49 19.15
N ALA A 43 -28.02 -0.14 18.91
CA ALA A 43 -28.15 -1.58 19.06
C ALA A 43 -27.37 -2.32 17.95
N PRO A 44 -26.62 -3.40 18.27
CA PRO A 44 -25.83 -4.12 17.27
C PRO A 44 -26.67 -4.77 16.16
N CYS A 45 -27.96 -5.02 16.41
CA CYS A 45 -28.89 -5.58 15.43
C CYS A 45 -29.49 -4.51 14.49
N GLU A 46 -29.37 -3.23 14.83
CA GLU A 46 -29.88 -2.12 14.01
C GLU A 46 -28.79 -1.61 13.06
N ASP A 47 -27.60 -1.34 13.61
CA ASP A 47 -26.41 -0.98 12.84
C ASP A 47 -25.16 -1.53 13.54
N PHE A 48 -24.72 -2.69 13.07
CA PHE A 48 -23.54 -3.35 13.62
C PHE A 48 -22.25 -2.54 13.37
N PHE A 49 -22.18 -1.78 12.27
CA PHE A 49 -21.00 -0.98 11.96
C PHE A 49 -20.89 0.19 12.94
N GLN A 50 -21.96 0.96 13.12
CA GLN A 50 -21.98 2.05 14.09
C GLN A 50 -21.75 1.53 15.51
N HIS A 51 -22.41 0.44 15.91
CA HIS A 51 -22.20 -0.14 17.24
C HIS A 51 -20.74 -0.52 17.51
N THR A 52 -20.04 -1.06 16.51
CA THR A 52 -18.67 -1.56 16.70
C THR A 52 -17.57 -0.55 16.41
N ALA A 53 -17.83 0.46 15.56
CA ALA A 53 -16.82 1.41 15.11
C ALA A 53 -17.14 2.86 15.45
N GLY A 54 -18.35 3.18 15.92
CA GLY A 54 -18.81 4.55 16.14
C GLY A 54 -17.90 5.35 17.06
N GLY A 55 -17.53 4.78 18.21
CA GLY A 55 -16.58 5.44 19.12
C GLY A 55 -15.19 5.66 18.50
N TRP A 56 -14.72 4.72 17.66
CA TRP A 56 -13.46 4.92 16.94
C TRP A 56 -13.57 6.06 15.90
N ILE A 57 -14.67 6.12 15.14
CA ILE A 57 -14.90 7.15 14.12
C ILE A 57 -14.92 8.54 14.74
N ASP A 58 -15.58 8.69 15.89
CA ASP A 58 -15.68 9.97 16.61
C ASP A 58 -14.31 10.45 17.10
N GLU A 59 -13.45 9.54 17.55
CA GLU A 59 -12.10 9.86 18.04
C GLU A 59 -11.05 10.00 16.93
N ASN A 60 -11.32 9.52 15.71
CA ASN A 60 -10.35 9.43 14.62
C ASN A 60 -10.87 10.13 13.35
N PRO A 61 -10.98 11.47 13.35
CA PRO A 61 -11.38 12.21 12.17
C PRO A 61 -10.37 12.00 11.04
N ILE A 62 -10.84 12.12 9.79
CA ILE A 62 -9.98 11.98 8.61
C ILE A 62 -8.92 13.10 8.63
N PRO A 63 -7.62 12.76 8.67
CA PRO A 63 -6.56 13.77 8.62
C PRO A 63 -6.64 14.61 7.33
N GLU A 64 -6.23 15.87 7.38
CA GLU A 64 -6.29 16.79 6.22
C GLU A 64 -5.50 16.30 5.00
N THR A 65 -4.51 15.44 5.20
CA THR A 65 -3.68 14.85 4.14
C THR A 65 -4.28 13.59 3.51
N GLU A 66 -5.40 13.09 4.04
CA GLU A 66 -5.99 11.81 3.68
C GLU A 66 -7.40 11.97 3.12
N THR A 67 -7.77 11.16 2.13
CA THR A 67 -9.15 11.14 1.60
C THR A 67 -10.06 10.17 2.34
N ARG A 68 -9.48 9.28 3.17
CA ARG A 68 -10.17 8.29 4.00
C ARG A 68 -9.29 7.91 5.19
N TRP A 69 -9.89 7.55 6.30
CA TRP A 69 -9.16 7.11 7.49
C TRP A 69 -9.81 5.89 8.13
N GLY A 70 -8.98 4.96 8.59
CA GLY A 70 -9.39 3.66 9.10
C GLY A 70 -8.22 2.89 9.67
N ARG A 71 -8.50 1.77 10.34
CA ARG A 71 -7.47 0.89 10.95
C ARG A 71 -6.42 0.40 9.93
N PHE A 72 -6.81 0.21 8.67
CA PHE A 72 -5.86 -0.13 7.60
C PHE A 72 -4.94 1.04 7.23
N ASN A 73 -5.43 2.28 7.27
CA ASN A 73 -4.58 3.46 7.07
C ASN A 73 -3.55 3.58 8.21
N GLU A 74 -3.96 3.40 9.47
CA GLU A 74 -3.02 3.41 10.60
C GLU A 74 -1.90 2.38 10.44
N LEU A 75 -2.25 1.17 10.00
CA LEU A 75 -1.27 0.11 9.71
C LEU A 75 -0.34 0.51 8.56
N ILE A 76 -0.88 1.06 7.47
CA ILE A 76 -0.10 1.55 6.34
C ILE A 76 0.88 2.64 6.80
N GLU A 77 0.43 3.62 7.59
CA GLU A 77 1.28 4.70 8.10
C GLU A 77 2.39 4.18 9.02
N THR A 78 2.04 3.25 9.93
CA THR A 78 3.02 2.59 10.78
C THR A 78 4.08 1.85 9.96
N ASN A 79 3.66 1.15 8.90
CA ASN A 79 4.57 0.45 8.01
C ASN A 79 5.41 1.41 7.17
N LYS A 80 4.84 2.51 6.66
CA LYS A 80 5.59 3.57 5.97
C LYS A 80 6.68 4.15 6.85
N HIS A 81 6.41 4.38 8.14
CA HIS A 81 7.42 4.89 9.08
C HIS A 81 8.57 3.90 9.26
N ARG A 82 8.26 2.61 9.46
CA ARG A 82 9.29 1.56 9.57
C ARG A 82 10.11 1.42 8.28
N LEU A 83 9.45 1.41 7.13
CA LEU A 83 10.12 1.36 5.83
C LEU A 83 11.00 2.59 5.63
N LYS A 84 10.54 3.79 5.99
CA LYS A 84 11.34 5.01 5.93
C LYS A 84 12.62 4.88 6.74
N THR A 85 12.54 4.39 7.98
CA THR A 85 13.72 4.17 8.82
C THR A 85 14.71 3.20 8.16
N ILE A 86 14.23 2.06 7.64
CA ILE A 86 15.08 1.09 6.93
C ILE A 86 15.74 1.73 5.71
N LEU A 87 14.97 2.49 4.92
CA LEU A 87 15.49 3.15 3.71
C LEU A 87 16.48 4.27 4.03
N GLU A 88 16.28 5.01 5.14
CA GLU A 88 17.24 6.00 5.65
C GLU A 88 18.55 5.33 6.08
N GLU A 89 18.48 4.20 6.80
CA GLU A 89 19.66 3.43 7.20
C GLU A 89 20.42 2.87 5.99
N VAL A 90 19.71 2.28 5.02
CA VAL A 90 20.30 1.79 3.77
C VAL A 90 20.87 2.94 2.94
N SER A 91 20.19 4.07 2.85
CA SER A 91 20.68 5.22 2.08
C SER A 91 21.94 5.87 2.69
N ALA A 92 22.12 5.78 4.02
CA ALA A 92 23.30 6.29 4.71
C ALA A 92 24.54 5.37 4.62
N GLY A 93 24.36 4.11 4.20
CA GLY A 93 25.45 3.14 4.09
C GLY A 93 26.31 3.33 2.84
N THR A 94 27.44 2.60 2.79
CA THR A 94 28.27 2.51 1.59
C THR A 94 28.31 1.06 1.14
N TYR A 95 27.87 0.83 -0.09
CA TYR A 95 27.73 -0.50 -0.67
C TYR A 95 28.46 -0.58 -2.00
N GLU A 96 28.76 -1.80 -2.43
CA GLU A 96 29.34 -2.01 -3.74
C GLU A 96 28.37 -1.58 -4.85
N LYS A 97 28.90 -0.99 -5.91
CA LYS A 97 28.08 -0.51 -7.02
C LYS A 97 27.32 -1.66 -7.67
N GLY A 98 26.01 -1.52 -7.79
CA GLY A 98 25.13 -2.49 -8.42
C GLY A 98 24.52 -3.53 -7.46
N THR A 99 24.81 -3.46 -6.16
CA THR A 99 24.05 -4.27 -5.18
C THR A 99 22.66 -3.68 -4.95
N ASP A 100 21.75 -4.51 -4.45
CA ASP A 100 20.38 -4.08 -4.14
C ASP A 100 20.38 -2.94 -3.12
N GLU A 101 21.24 -2.98 -2.11
CA GLU A 101 21.36 -1.92 -1.10
C GLU A 101 21.79 -0.59 -1.72
N GLN A 102 22.77 -0.61 -2.63
CA GLN A 102 23.22 0.60 -3.33
C GLN A 102 22.09 1.17 -4.20
N LEU A 103 21.42 0.33 -4.98
CA LEU A 103 20.35 0.78 -5.88
C LEU A 103 19.14 1.32 -5.11
N ILE A 104 18.73 0.64 -4.04
CA ILE A 104 17.62 1.05 -3.18
C ILE A 104 17.96 2.35 -2.43
N GLY A 105 19.18 2.43 -1.86
CA GLY A 105 19.66 3.59 -1.13
C GLY A 105 19.74 4.84 -2.00
N ASP A 106 20.27 4.73 -3.22
CA ASP A 106 20.37 5.83 -4.18
C ASP A 106 19.00 6.25 -4.71
N LEU A 107 18.11 5.29 -5.02
CA LEU A 107 16.75 5.60 -5.43
C LEU A 107 16.02 6.38 -4.34
N PHE A 108 16.10 5.94 -3.09
CA PHE A 108 15.50 6.64 -1.97
C PHE A 108 16.10 8.04 -1.79
N ALA A 109 17.43 8.17 -1.80
CA ALA A 109 18.11 9.47 -1.70
C ALA A 109 17.65 10.44 -2.79
N SER A 110 17.57 9.98 -4.04
CA SER A 110 17.13 10.80 -5.17
C SER A 110 15.69 11.29 -5.03
N ALA A 111 14.80 10.49 -4.43
CA ALA A 111 13.41 10.87 -4.22
C ALA A 111 13.27 11.91 -3.09
N MET A 112 14.09 11.78 -2.04
CA MET A 112 14.08 12.65 -0.86
C MET A 112 14.78 14.00 -1.08
N ASP A 113 15.69 14.10 -2.06
CA ASP A 113 16.39 15.36 -2.37
C ASP A 113 15.51 16.33 -3.18
N SER A 114 14.62 17.02 -2.46
CA SER A 114 13.78 18.06 -3.04
C SER A 114 14.57 19.27 -3.55
N LEU A 115 15.77 19.55 -3.03
CA LEU A 115 16.59 20.69 -3.47
C LEU A 115 17.15 20.43 -4.87
N ALA A 116 17.78 19.27 -5.07
CA ALA A 116 18.29 18.88 -6.38
C ALA A 116 17.17 18.79 -7.43
N ARG A 117 16.00 18.24 -7.05
CA ARG A 117 14.82 18.18 -7.93
C ARG A 117 14.31 19.57 -8.33
N ASN A 118 14.26 20.51 -7.39
CA ASN A 118 13.83 21.88 -7.67
C ASN A 118 14.85 22.63 -8.55
N GLU A 119 16.15 22.40 -8.32
CA GLU A 119 17.23 22.99 -9.13
C GLU A 119 17.21 22.45 -10.56
N ALA A 120 17.02 21.14 -10.74
CA ALA A 120 16.92 20.52 -12.06
C ALA A 120 15.73 21.05 -12.88
N GLY A 121 14.66 21.44 -12.20
CA GLY A 121 13.45 22.00 -12.82
C GLY A 121 12.87 21.06 -13.87
N LEU A 122 12.59 21.60 -15.06
CA LEU A 122 12.03 20.84 -16.19
C LEU A 122 13.09 20.20 -17.08
N THR A 123 14.37 20.45 -16.85
CA THR A 123 15.47 19.98 -17.70
C THR A 123 15.38 18.47 -18.01
N PRO A 124 15.11 17.59 -17.02
CA PRO A 124 15.00 16.15 -17.29
C PRO A 124 13.79 15.75 -18.15
N LEU A 125 12.77 16.61 -18.27
CA LEU A 125 11.57 16.37 -19.05
C LEU A 125 11.68 16.85 -20.50
N MET A 126 12.59 17.81 -20.79
CA MET A 126 12.69 18.45 -22.10
C MET A 126 12.86 17.47 -23.27
N PRO A 127 13.72 16.42 -23.20
CA PRO A 127 13.85 15.48 -24.32
C PRO A 127 12.54 14.80 -24.70
N TYR A 128 11.72 14.41 -23.72
CA TYR A 128 10.43 13.78 -23.96
C TYR A 128 9.41 14.76 -24.56
N LEU A 129 9.44 16.01 -24.13
CA LEU A 129 8.56 17.06 -24.65
C LEU A 129 8.92 17.42 -26.10
N GLU A 130 10.21 17.48 -26.41
CA GLU A 130 10.72 17.72 -27.77
C GLU A 130 10.36 16.57 -28.72
N GLU A 131 10.49 15.31 -28.27
CA GLU A 131 10.06 14.13 -29.03
C GLU A 131 8.57 14.20 -29.38
N VAL A 132 7.70 14.55 -28.41
CA VAL A 132 6.26 14.70 -28.65
C VAL A 132 5.98 15.86 -29.61
N ALA A 133 6.67 16.99 -29.46
CA ALA A 133 6.49 18.16 -30.32
C ALA A 133 6.93 17.91 -31.77
N GLY A 134 7.88 16.99 -31.98
CA GLY A 134 8.39 16.62 -33.30
C GLY A 134 7.49 15.67 -34.10
N VAL A 135 6.45 15.09 -33.49
CA VAL A 135 5.54 14.16 -34.18
C VAL A 135 4.72 14.89 -35.25
N ALA A 136 4.92 14.52 -36.51
CA ALA A 136 4.28 15.11 -37.68
C ALA A 136 3.30 14.15 -38.39
N SER A 137 3.23 12.88 -37.97
CA SER A 137 2.32 11.90 -38.55
C SER A 137 1.73 10.92 -37.54
N LEU A 138 0.65 10.25 -37.94
CA LEU A 138 0.03 9.19 -37.14
C LEU A 138 0.96 7.98 -36.96
N GLU A 139 1.81 7.68 -37.95
CA GLU A 139 2.80 6.61 -37.84
C GLU A 139 3.85 6.93 -36.78
N GLU A 140 4.38 8.15 -36.81
CA GLU A 140 5.32 8.64 -35.80
C GLU A 140 4.68 8.67 -34.41
N LEU A 141 3.41 9.06 -34.30
CA LEU A 141 2.68 9.02 -33.04
C LEU A 141 2.61 7.60 -32.47
N PHE A 142 2.26 6.60 -33.29
CA PHE A 142 2.20 5.21 -32.84
C PHE A 142 3.56 4.64 -32.47
N ARG A 143 4.61 5.01 -33.21
CA ARG A 143 5.99 4.64 -32.89
C ARG A 143 6.39 5.20 -31.54
N LEU A 144 6.18 6.51 -31.33
CA LEU A 144 6.47 7.19 -30.08
C LEU A 144 5.68 6.58 -28.92
N MET A 145 4.40 6.27 -29.09
CA MET A 145 3.59 5.59 -28.06
C MET A 145 4.15 4.22 -27.67
N GLY A 146 4.73 3.48 -28.63
CA GLY A 146 5.39 2.20 -28.36
C GLY A 146 6.70 2.36 -27.59
N GLU A 147 7.55 3.29 -28.01
CA GLU A 147 8.82 3.62 -27.34
C GLU A 147 8.58 4.12 -25.91
N ASN A 148 7.58 4.96 -25.72
CA ASN A 148 7.21 5.53 -24.43
C ASN A 148 6.67 4.50 -23.41
N LYS A 149 6.32 3.29 -23.85
CA LYS A 149 5.98 2.20 -22.91
C LYS A 149 7.17 1.82 -22.02
N TYR A 150 8.40 1.90 -22.53
CA TYR A 150 9.60 1.63 -21.72
C TYR A 150 9.85 2.70 -20.66
N ASN A 151 9.33 3.91 -20.88
CA ASN A 151 9.42 5.03 -19.94
C ASN A 151 8.21 5.09 -18.98
N GLY A 152 7.28 4.13 -19.05
CA GLY A 152 6.06 4.12 -18.24
C GLY A 152 5.03 5.18 -18.62
N ILE A 153 5.16 5.82 -19.79
CA ILE A 153 4.25 6.86 -20.25
C ILE A 153 2.98 6.21 -20.84
N GLY A 154 1.83 6.72 -20.41
CA GLY A 154 0.51 6.22 -20.79
C GLY A 154 0.20 6.38 -22.29
N ALA A 155 -0.65 5.51 -22.82
CA ALA A 155 -1.20 5.62 -24.18
C ALA A 155 -2.68 5.16 -24.16
N PRO A 156 -3.47 5.41 -25.21
CA PRO A 156 -4.87 4.96 -25.30
C PRO A 156 -5.07 3.43 -25.21
N LEU A 157 -3.98 2.67 -25.31
CA LEU A 157 -3.94 1.22 -25.12
C LEU A 157 -3.06 0.86 -23.93
N SER A 158 -3.59 0.01 -23.05
CA SER A 158 -2.80 -0.70 -22.04
C SER A 158 -2.36 -2.04 -22.63
N MET A 159 -1.12 -2.42 -22.31
CA MET A 159 -0.52 -3.67 -22.75
C MET A 159 0.23 -4.27 -21.57
N TYR A 160 -0.03 -5.54 -21.26
CA TYR A 160 0.70 -6.25 -20.22
C TYR A 160 0.79 -7.74 -20.57
N VAL A 161 1.82 -8.39 -20.07
CA VAL A 161 2.00 -9.84 -20.21
C VAL A 161 1.54 -10.50 -18.92
N SER A 162 0.65 -11.48 -19.05
CA SER A 162 0.19 -12.29 -17.93
C SER A 162 -0.04 -13.73 -18.38
N THR A 163 -0.35 -14.60 -17.44
CA THR A 163 -0.75 -15.98 -17.73
C THR A 163 -1.97 -16.00 -18.66
N ASP A 164 -1.94 -16.86 -19.68
CA ASP A 164 -3.06 -17.03 -20.60
C ASP A 164 -4.28 -17.63 -19.84
N ALA A 165 -5.41 -16.94 -19.91
CA ALA A 165 -6.66 -17.35 -19.26
C ALA A 165 -7.18 -18.72 -19.74
N LYS A 166 -6.78 -19.17 -20.93
CA LYS A 166 -7.12 -20.48 -21.50
C LYS A 166 -6.00 -21.52 -21.38
N ASN A 167 -4.79 -21.09 -21.02
CA ASN A 167 -3.64 -21.98 -20.84
C ASN A 167 -2.71 -21.45 -19.73
N SER A 168 -2.90 -21.93 -18.50
CA SER A 168 -2.13 -21.44 -17.35
C SER A 168 -0.62 -21.72 -17.40
N SER A 169 -0.17 -22.55 -18.34
CA SER A 169 1.25 -22.88 -18.55
C SER A 169 1.93 -21.95 -19.58
N ALA A 170 1.20 -20.99 -20.15
CA ALA A 170 1.72 -20.03 -21.12
C ALA A 170 1.43 -18.60 -20.69
N HIS A 171 2.23 -17.67 -21.23
CA HIS A 171 1.94 -16.24 -21.15
C HIS A 171 1.29 -15.76 -22.44
N ALA A 172 0.42 -14.77 -22.32
CA ALA A 172 -0.20 -14.06 -23.43
C ALA A 172 -0.04 -12.55 -23.23
N LEU A 173 0.01 -11.83 -24.36
CA LEU A 173 -0.13 -10.39 -24.38
C LEU A 173 -1.61 -10.02 -24.24
N TYR A 174 -1.93 -9.24 -23.23
CA TYR A 174 -3.25 -8.65 -23.03
C TYR A 174 -3.21 -7.20 -23.51
N VAL A 175 -4.21 -6.83 -24.32
CA VAL A 175 -4.40 -5.47 -24.83
C VAL A 175 -5.77 -4.98 -24.39
N GLY A 176 -5.81 -3.80 -23.77
CA GLY A 176 -7.03 -3.22 -23.23
C GLY A 176 -7.12 -1.71 -23.42
N GLN A 177 -8.28 -1.15 -23.09
CA GLN A 177 -8.51 0.29 -23.10
C GLN A 177 -7.68 1.00 -22.02
N SER A 178 -7.24 2.23 -22.32
CA SER A 178 -6.56 3.14 -21.39
C SER A 178 -6.69 4.60 -21.90
N GLY A 179 -5.88 5.52 -21.37
CA GLY A 179 -5.70 6.87 -21.92
C GLY A 179 -6.65 7.95 -21.40
N ILE A 180 -7.48 7.65 -20.39
CA ILE A 180 -8.25 8.67 -19.67
C ILE A 180 -7.52 9.08 -18.40
N GLY A 181 -7.63 10.35 -18.00
CA GLY A 181 -6.97 10.91 -16.80
C GLY A 181 -7.90 11.20 -15.63
N LEU A 182 -9.22 11.06 -15.79
CA LEU A 182 -10.19 11.01 -14.69
C LEU A 182 -10.45 9.54 -14.30
N PRO A 183 -10.93 9.27 -13.07
CA PRO A 183 -10.97 7.92 -12.50
C PRO A 183 -11.73 6.88 -13.33
N ASP A 184 -12.80 7.29 -14.02
CA ASP A 184 -13.59 6.41 -14.88
C ASP A 184 -14.36 7.19 -15.96
N ARG A 185 -15.09 6.45 -16.81
CA ARG A 185 -15.89 6.98 -17.91
C ARG A 185 -17.00 7.95 -17.45
N ASP A 186 -17.62 7.71 -16.31
CA ASP A 186 -18.78 8.50 -15.87
C ASP A 186 -18.39 9.95 -15.58
N TYR A 187 -17.16 10.20 -15.14
CA TYR A 187 -16.63 11.56 -14.95
C TYR A 187 -16.66 12.40 -16.23
N TYR A 188 -16.65 11.77 -17.41
CA TYR A 188 -16.71 12.46 -18.70
C TYR A 188 -18.12 12.61 -19.26
N LEU A 189 -19.10 11.85 -18.75
CA LEU A 189 -20.41 11.71 -19.37
C LEU A 189 -21.57 12.17 -18.50
N LYS A 190 -21.39 12.23 -17.18
CA LYS A 190 -22.40 12.78 -16.28
C LYS A 190 -22.47 14.30 -16.44
N GLU A 191 -23.70 14.80 -16.44
CA GLU A 191 -24.03 16.22 -16.65
C GLU A 191 -24.57 16.89 -15.37
N ASP A 192 -24.53 16.20 -14.23
CA ASP A 192 -24.88 16.82 -12.95
C ASP A 192 -23.86 17.90 -12.56
N SER A 193 -24.28 18.82 -11.67
CA SER A 193 -23.47 19.98 -11.30
C SER A 193 -22.11 19.59 -10.71
N ALA A 194 -22.02 18.51 -9.93
CA ALA A 194 -20.76 18.10 -9.34
C ALA A 194 -19.80 17.56 -10.41
N SER A 195 -20.32 16.73 -11.33
CA SER A 195 -19.55 16.21 -12.46
C SER A 195 -19.03 17.32 -13.37
N LEU A 196 -19.86 18.32 -13.71
CA LEU A 196 -19.44 19.45 -14.56
C LEU A 196 -18.33 20.30 -13.90
N VAL A 197 -18.41 20.50 -12.58
CA VAL A 197 -17.36 21.20 -11.83
C VAL A 197 -16.04 20.42 -11.87
N LEU A 198 -16.06 19.11 -11.64
CA LEU A 198 -14.86 18.26 -11.69
C LEU A 198 -14.23 18.24 -13.09
N GLN A 199 -15.05 18.15 -14.14
CA GLN A 199 -14.56 18.23 -15.52
C GLN A 199 -13.87 19.57 -15.81
N GLN A 200 -14.42 20.67 -15.29
CA GLN A 200 -13.81 21.99 -15.45
C GLN A 200 -12.49 22.08 -14.69
N GLN A 201 -12.44 21.63 -13.44
CA GLN A 201 -11.21 21.61 -12.64
C GLN A 201 -10.11 20.76 -13.29
N TYR A 202 -10.48 19.65 -13.94
CA TYR A 202 -9.52 18.83 -14.68
C TYR A 202 -8.95 19.57 -15.90
N ARG A 203 -9.80 20.26 -16.67
CA ARG A 203 -9.33 21.11 -17.80
C ARG A 203 -8.42 22.23 -17.32
N ASP A 204 -8.79 22.90 -16.22
CA ASP A 204 -8.01 23.98 -15.63
C ASP A 204 -6.66 23.47 -15.12
N HIS A 205 -6.63 22.27 -14.54
CA HIS A 205 -5.39 21.62 -14.11
C HIS A 205 -4.46 21.34 -15.29
N ILE A 206 -4.98 20.76 -16.37
CA ILE A 206 -4.20 20.52 -17.61
C ILE A 206 -3.64 21.84 -18.13
N ALA A 207 -4.48 22.87 -18.27
CA ALA A 207 -4.04 24.18 -18.77
C ALA A 207 -2.95 24.80 -17.88
N LYS A 208 -3.08 24.68 -16.55
CA LYS A 208 -2.09 25.17 -15.60
C LYS A 208 -0.76 24.42 -15.70
N VAL A 209 -0.79 23.09 -15.79
CA VAL A 209 0.43 22.28 -15.94
C VAL A 209 1.11 22.57 -17.27
N SER A 210 0.36 22.69 -18.38
CA SER A 210 0.92 23.09 -19.67
C SER A 210 1.59 24.46 -19.60
N ALA A 211 0.97 25.46 -18.97
CA ALA A 211 1.55 26.80 -18.82
C ALA A 211 2.84 26.82 -17.97
N LEU A 212 3.03 25.85 -17.06
CA LEU A 212 4.28 25.71 -16.31
C LEU A 212 5.41 25.15 -17.17
N VAL A 213 5.09 24.37 -18.20
CA VAL A 213 6.05 23.72 -19.09
C VAL A 213 6.52 24.63 -20.22
N GLY A 214 5.68 25.59 -20.63
CA GLY A 214 5.97 26.55 -21.71
C GLY A 214 5.13 26.26 -22.94
#